data_AF-A0A7K0Q7Q2-F1
#
_entry.id   AF-A0A7K0Q7Q2-F1
#
_cell.length_a   1.000
_cell.length_b   1.000
_cell.length_c   1.000
_cell.angle_alpha   90.00
_cell.angle_beta   90.00
_cell.angle_gamma   90.00
#
_symmetry.space_group_name_H-M   'P 1'
#
loop_
_entity.id
_entity.type
_entity.pdbx_description
1 polymer ?
#
loop_
_entity_poly.entity_id
_entity_poly.type
_entity_poly.pdbx_seq_one_letter_code
_entity_poly.pdbx_strand_id
1 'polypeptide(L)'
;TTNNDQSSESELAALRLQVQELMSSVLSLTQRLADSETQLAKYKTPGSSSSAGTTVPSTGSELKCVVGGSCPIGSTGPGGGVIFYDAGTQQSWGRYLEFAPEGWSGNTSDPTAAWCNITTVNFTETIKDDIQKATVGNEVGKGKANTNLMLIGCKTGAAVLAHTYSGGSKSDWFLPSRAELNEMCKYARSQPTGNPVSDCTPDGVLRGGFASKNYWSSSEEATKTNSGQNFGEGFVLGGYSKAALFYVRPIRAF
;
A
#
# COMPACT_ATOMS: atom_id res chain seq x y z
N THR A 1 41.72 -9.61 40.56
CA THR A 1 41.29 -10.38 39.38
C THR A 1 39.81 -10.76 39.39
N THR A 2 38.95 -10.11 40.19
CA THR A 2 37.56 -10.55 40.41
C THR A 2 36.47 -9.71 39.72
N ASN A 3 36.80 -8.56 39.11
CA ASN A 3 35.78 -7.67 38.53
C ASN A 3 35.40 -8.00 37.08
N ASN A 4 36.22 -8.77 36.35
CA ASN A 4 35.92 -9.12 34.95
C ASN A 4 34.96 -10.31 34.80
N ASP A 5 34.89 -11.22 35.79
CA ASP A 5 34.01 -12.39 35.74
C ASP A 5 32.54 -12.05 36.02
N GLN A 6 32.25 -11.05 36.87
CA GLN A 6 30.85 -10.66 37.16
C GLN A 6 30.20 -9.90 35.99
N SER A 7 30.99 -9.16 35.20
CA SER A 7 30.49 -8.44 34.02
C SER A 7 30.06 -9.41 32.91
N SER A 8 30.88 -10.43 32.64
CA SER A 8 30.60 -11.43 31.59
C SER A 8 29.41 -12.32 31.95
N GLU A 9 29.23 -12.68 33.23
CA GLU A 9 28.05 -13.41 33.68
C GLU A 9 26.76 -12.59 33.54
N SER A 10 26.82 -11.28 33.78
CA SER A 10 25.67 -10.38 33.63
C SER A 10 25.25 -10.21 32.17
N GLU A 11 26.20 -10.09 31.25
CA GLU A 11 25.94 -10.02 29.81
C GLU A 11 25.38 -11.36 29.29
N LEU A 12 25.93 -12.48 29.75
CA LEU A 12 25.44 -13.81 29.40
C LEU A 12 24.00 -14.05 29.90
N ALA A 13 23.65 -13.54 31.08
CA ALA A 13 22.29 -13.58 31.60
C ALA A 13 21.31 -12.74 30.77
N ALA A 14 21.71 -11.55 30.33
CA ALA A 14 20.90 -10.70 29.45
C ALA A 14 20.67 -11.33 28.07
N LEU A 15 21.71 -11.93 27.48
CA LEU A 15 21.61 -12.69 26.23
C LEU A 15 20.68 -13.90 26.35
N ARG A 16 20.72 -14.63 27.48
CA ARG A 16 19.79 -15.75 27.73
C ARG A 16 18.33 -15.28 27.79
N LEU A 17 18.07 -14.12 28.40
CA LEU A 17 16.73 -13.54 28.46
C LEU A 17 16.21 -13.16 27.06
N GLN A 18 17.05 -12.49 26.25
CA GLN A 18 16.70 -12.11 24.89
C GLN A 18 16.41 -13.33 24.01
N VAL A 19 17.21 -14.40 24.14
CA VAL A 19 16.96 -15.66 23.43
C VAL A 19 15.63 -16.27 23.88
N GLN A 20 15.28 -16.20 25.16
CA GLN A 20 14.02 -16.74 25.68
C GLN A 20 12.79 -15.95 25.22
N GLU A 21 12.89 -14.62 25.11
CA GLU A 21 11.85 -13.78 24.52
C GLU A 21 11.65 -14.05 23.03
N LEU A 22 12.76 -14.20 22.27
CA LEU A 22 12.71 -14.57 20.86
C LEU A 22 12.07 -15.95 20.66
N MET A 23 12.43 -16.94 21.47
CA MET A 23 11.83 -18.28 21.41
C MET A 23 10.33 -18.25 21.73
N SER A 24 9.90 -17.40 22.66
CA SER A 24 8.48 -17.22 22.99
C SER A 24 7.71 -16.55 21.86
N SER A 25 8.32 -15.57 21.19
CA SER A 25 7.77 -14.92 20.00
C SER A 25 7.62 -15.89 18.82
N VAL A 26 8.65 -16.71 18.57
CA VAL A 26 8.62 -17.76 17.53
C VAL A 26 7.52 -18.78 17.81
N LEU A 27 7.36 -19.23 19.06
CA LEU A 27 6.31 -20.17 19.45
C LEU A 27 4.90 -19.58 19.25
N SER A 28 4.72 -18.29 19.54
CA SER A 28 3.46 -17.59 19.26
C SER A 28 3.18 -17.46 17.76
N LEU A 29 4.21 -17.25 16.94
CA LEU A 29 4.08 -17.20 15.48
C LEU A 29 3.74 -18.58 14.90
N THR A 30 4.35 -19.66 15.37
CA THR A 30 4.04 -21.02 14.89
C THR A 30 2.61 -21.45 15.27
N GLN A 31 2.13 -21.07 16.45
CA GLN A 31 0.74 -21.33 16.84
C GLN A 31 -0.25 -20.60 15.91
N ARG A 32 0.04 -19.32 15.59
CA ARG A 32 -0.78 -18.53 14.66
C ARG A 32 -0.77 -19.07 13.23
N LEU A 33 0.35 -19.64 12.78
CA LEU A 33 0.45 -20.34 11.49
C LEU A 33 -0.44 -21.60 11.47
N ALA A 34 -0.40 -22.42 12.52
CA ALA A 34 -1.24 -23.61 12.64
C ALA A 34 -2.74 -23.27 12.66
N ASP A 35 -3.12 -22.19 13.34
CA ASP A 35 -4.51 -21.71 13.35
C ASP A 35 -4.95 -21.20 11.97
N SER A 36 -4.06 -20.55 11.23
CA SER A 36 -4.31 -20.09 9.84
C SER A 36 -4.52 -21.27 8.88
N GLU A 37 -3.69 -22.30 8.95
CA GLU A 37 -3.84 -23.53 8.14
C GLU A 37 -5.17 -24.24 8.42
N THR A 38 -5.59 -24.26 9.69
CA THR A 38 -6.88 -24.84 10.11
C THR A 38 -8.07 -24.03 9.58
N GLN A 39 -7.95 -22.71 9.45
CA GLN A 39 -8.99 -21.87 8.85
C GLN A 39 -9.05 -22.03 7.33
N LEU A 40 -7.92 -22.12 6.64
CA LEU A 40 -7.88 -22.39 5.19
C LEU A 40 -8.49 -23.75 4.82
N ALA A 41 -8.36 -24.76 5.70
CA ALA A 41 -8.97 -26.07 5.49
C ALA A 41 -10.52 -26.03 5.54
N LYS A 42 -11.12 -25.09 6.29
CA LYS A 42 -12.59 -24.95 6.40
C LYS A 42 -13.25 -24.37 5.14
N TYR A 43 -12.50 -23.67 4.29
CA TYR A 43 -13.02 -23.04 3.07
C TYR A 43 -12.87 -23.89 1.80
N LYS A 44 -12.31 -25.11 1.90
CA LYS A 44 -12.24 -26.06 0.77
C LYS A 44 -13.31 -27.15 0.91
N THR A 45 -14.46 -26.96 0.26
CA THR A 45 -15.33 -28.07 -0.22
C THR A 45 -16.09 -27.68 -1.52
N PRO A 46 -16.51 -28.67 -2.33
CA PRO A 46 -16.59 -28.56 -3.80
C PRO A 46 -17.96 -28.11 -4.35
N GLY A 47 -17.93 -27.66 -5.60
CA GLY A 47 -19.00 -26.87 -6.24
C GLY A 47 -20.34 -27.55 -6.50
N SER A 48 -21.32 -26.70 -6.82
CA SER A 48 -22.48 -27.04 -7.62
C SER A 48 -22.91 -25.85 -8.47
N SER A 49 -23.04 -26.12 -9.76
CA SER A 49 -23.60 -25.25 -10.78
C SER A 49 -25.12 -25.22 -10.66
N SER A 50 -25.74 -24.04 -10.77
CA SER A 50 -27.01 -23.89 -11.50
C SER A 50 -27.27 -22.43 -11.86
N SER A 51 -27.63 -22.25 -13.12
CA SER A 51 -28.03 -21.01 -13.77
C SER A 51 -29.55 -20.86 -13.66
N ALA A 52 -30.03 -19.66 -13.34
CA ALA A 52 -31.32 -19.15 -13.80
C ALA A 52 -31.36 -17.63 -13.62
N GLY A 53 -31.61 -16.91 -14.72
CA GLY A 53 -31.72 -15.46 -14.74
C GLY A 53 -32.97 -14.96 -14.04
N THR A 54 -32.84 -13.83 -13.35
CA THR A 54 -33.95 -12.95 -12.97
C THR A 54 -33.40 -11.53 -12.88
N THR A 55 -33.96 -10.64 -13.68
CA THR A 55 -33.70 -9.20 -13.67
C THR A 55 -34.18 -8.61 -12.34
N VAL A 56 -33.25 -8.10 -11.52
CA VAL A 56 -33.55 -7.36 -10.28
C VAL A 56 -33.17 -5.88 -10.48
N PRO A 57 -34.00 -4.92 -10.05
CA PRO A 57 -33.70 -3.50 -10.19
C PRO A 57 -32.47 -3.08 -9.39
N SER A 58 -31.67 -2.21 -10.00
CA SER A 58 -30.52 -1.52 -9.41
C SER A 58 -30.93 -0.61 -8.26
N THR A 59 -30.84 -1.12 -7.04
CA THR A 59 -30.61 -0.31 -5.83
C THR A 59 -29.57 -1.05 -4.99
N GLY A 60 -28.34 -1.10 -5.49
CA GLY A 60 -27.20 -1.59 -4.72
C GLY A 60 -26.93 -0.61 -3.58
N SER A 61 -27.31 -0.99 -2.36
CA SER A 61 -26.79 -0.34 -1.16
C SER A 61 -25.27 -0.39 -1.24
N GLU A 62 -24.65 0.76 -1.45
CA GLU A 62 -23.20 0.93 -1.43
C GLU A 62 -22.67 0.24 -0.17
N LEU A 63 -21.86 -0.81 -0.32
CA LEU A 63 -21.20 -1.44 0.81
C LEU A 63 -20.33 -0.36 1.44
N LYS A 64 -20.64 0.03 2.68
CA LYS A 64 -19.88 1.02 3.44
C LYS A 64 -19.06 0.32 4.52
N CYS A 65 -17.82 0.78 4.66
CA CYS A 65 -16.94 0.39 5.74
C CYS A 65 -17.48 0.87 7.08
N VAL A 66 -17.48 -0.02 8.07
CA VAL A 66 -17.74 0.33 9.47
C VAL A 66 -16.39 0.51 10.16
N VAL A 67 -16.03 1.75 10.47
CA VAL A 67 -14.77 2.07 11.17
C VAL A 67 -14.75 1.37 12.53
N GLY A 68 -13.68 0.63 12.83
CA GLY A 68 -13.56 -0.22 14.02
C GLY A 68 -14.15 -1.63 13.86
N GLY A 69 -14.80 -1.91 12.72
CA GLY A 69 -15.25 -3.24 12.32
C GLY A 69 -14.46 -3.79 11.14
N SER A 70 -15.07 -4.72 10.39
CA SER A 70 -14.52 -5.23 9.14
C SER A 70 -14.93 -4.32 7.98
N CYS A 71 -13.96 -3.91 7.16
CA CYS A 71 -14.20 -3.12 5.96
C CYS A 71 -13.87 -3.94 4.71
N PRO A 72 -14.88 -4.43 3.96
CA PRO A 72 -14.66 -5.27 2.80
C PRO A 72 -13.89 -4.57 1.69
N ILE A 73 -13.06 -5.32 0.97
CA ILE A 73 -12.42 -4.83 -0.26
C ILE A 73 -13.50 -4.46 -1.28
N GLY A 74 -13.36 -3.28 -1.89
CA GLY A 74 -14.30 -2.69 -2.82
C GLY A 74 -15.43 -1.88 -2.19
N SER A 75 -15.51 -1.84 -0.86
CA SER A 75 -16.46 -0.96 -0.15
C SER A 75 -15.96 0.48 -0.07
N THR A 76 -16.87 1.41 0.19
CA THR A 76 -16.54 2.82 0.39
C THR A 76 -15.95 3.03 1.79
N GLY A 77 -14.74 3.57 1.83
CA GLY A 77 -14.01 3.89 3.06
C GLY A 77 -14.40 5.25 3.66
N PRO A 78 -13.85 5.58 4.84
CA PRO A 78 -14.17 6.80 5.57
C PRO A 78 -13.71 8.09 4.88
N GLY A 79 -12.84 8.02 3.86
CA GLY A 79 -12.49 9.14 2.99
C GLY A 79 -13.40 9.27 1.76
N GLY A 80 -14.42 8.42 1.62
CA GLY A 80 -15.23 8.33 0.42
C GLY A 80 -14.50 7.69 -0.76
N GLY A 81 -13.33 7.11 -0.51
CA GLY A 81 -12.58 6.32 -1.48
C GLY A 81 -13.04 4.87 -1.50
N VAL A 82 -12.44 4.08 -2.37
CA VAL A 82 -12.71 2.64 -2.47
C VAL A 82 -11.58 1.88 -1.79
N ILE A 83 -11.93 0.99 -0.87
CA ILE A 83 -10.97 0.17 -0.14
C ILE A 83 -10.42 -0.89 -1.08
N PHE A 84 -9.09 -0.97 -1.19
CA PHE A 84 -8.43 -1.93 -2.09
C PHE A 84 -7.49 -2.89 -1.37
N TYR A 85 -7.11 -2.58 -0.13
CA TYR A 85 -6.19 -3.39 0.65
C TYR A 85 -6.62 -3.47 2.12
N ASP A 86 -6.45 -4.66 2.71
CA ASP A 86 -6.58 -4.95 4.15
C ASP A 86 -5.30 -5.69 4.57
N ALA A 87 -4.57 -5.13 5.53
CA ALA A 87 -3.39 -5.77 6.13
C ALA A 87 -3.72 -7.00 7.00
N GLY A 88 -5.01 -7.30 7.20
CA GLY A 88 -5.54 -8.34 8.07
C GLY A 88 -5.51 -7.96 9.56
N THR A 89 -4.56 -7.12 9.96
CA THR A 89 -4.39 -6.64 11.34
C THR A 89 -3.94 -5.18 11.37
N GLN A 90 -4.16 -4.49 12.49
CA GLN A 90 -3.74 -3.11 12.68
C GLN A 90 -2.22 -2.98 12.58
N GLN A 91 -1.75 -2.09 11.69
CA GLN A 91 -0.36 -1.68 11.59
C GLN A 91 -0.18 -0.24 12.11
N SER A 92 1.08 0.18 12.24
CA SER A 92 1.44 1.56 12.66
C SER A 92 0.93 2.64 11.69
N TRP A 93 0.70 2.28 10.42
CA TRP A 93 0.20 3.18 9.38
C TRP A 93 -1.33 3.09 9.19
N GLY A 94 -2.00 2.10 9.77
CA GLY A 94 -3.40 1.77 9.50
C GLY A 94 -3.60 0.26 9.33
N ARG A 95 -4.83 -0.15 9.04
CA ARG A 95 -5.14 -1.53 8.61
C ARG A 95 -5.55 -1.56 7.14
N TYR A 96 -6.32 -0.57 6.71
CA TYR A 96 -6.92 -0.52 5.39
C TYR A 96 -6.29 0.58 4.54
N LEU A 97 -6.27 0.37 3.22
CA LEU A 97 -5.99 1.43 2.26
C LEU A 97 -7.21 1.65 1.36
N GLU A 98 -7.56 2.91 1.15
CA GLU A 98 -8.55 3.36 0.17
C GLU A 98 -7.89 4.26 -0.88
N PHE A 99 -8.37 4.19 -2.12
CA PHE A 99 -7.96 5.10 -3.20
C PHE A 99 -9.04 6.13 -3.51
N ALA A 100 -8.64 7.31 -3.97
CA ALA A 100 -9.56 8.38 -4.33
C ALA A 100 -10.47 7.95 -5.49
N PRO A 101 -11.79 8.22 -5.44
CA PRO A 101 -12.74 7.73 -6.43
C PRO A 101 -12.46 8.29 -7.83
N GLU A 102 -13.06 7.67 -8.85
CA GLU A 102 -13.11 8.26 -10.19
C GLU A 102 -13.69 9.68 -10.10
N GLY A 103 -13.12 10.64 -10.83
CA GLY A 103 -13.55 12.03 -10.71
C GLY A 103 -12.88 12.84 -9.60
N TRP A 104 -11.97 12.29 -8.80
CA TRP A 104 -11.39 13.00 -7.64
C TRP A 104 -10.73 14.35 -7.98
N SER A 105 -10.24 14.51 -9.21
CA SER A 105 -9.61 15.73 -9.71
C SER A 105 -10.59 16.71 -10.38
N GLY A 106 -11.89 16.39 -10.38
CA GLY A 106 -12.93 17.10 -11.13
C GLY A 106 -13.01 16.69 -12.62
N ASN A 107 -12.21 15.72 -13.07
CA ASN A 107 -12.19 15.21 -14.44
C ASN A 107 -12.54 13.71 -14.48
N THR A 108 -13.05 13.22 -15.62
CA THR A 108 -13.42 11.81 -15.82
C THR A 108 -12.23 10.83 -15.80
N SER A 109 -10.99 11.31 -15.83
CA SER A 109 -9.79 10.49 -15.78
C SER A 109 -8.82 11.04 -14.75
N ASP A 110 -7.90 10.20 -14.23
CA ASP A 110 -6.85 10.74 -13.37
C ASP A 110 -6.01 11.76 -14.13
N PRO A 111 -5.61 12.86 -13.46
CA PRO A 111 -4.65 13.77 -14.02
C PRO A 111 -3.30 13.06 -14.16
N THR A 112 -2.54 13.46 -15.17
CA THR A 112 -1.13 13.11 -15.28
C THR A 112 -0.25 14.23 -14.73
N ALA A 113 0.89 13.87 -14.16
CA ALA A 113 1.86 14.84 -13.66
C ALA A 113 3.28 14.31 -13.75
N ALA A 114 4.25 15.22 -13.73
CA ALA A 114 5.63 14.88 -13.40
C ALA A 114 5.68 14.31 -11.98
N TRP A 115 6.66 13.45 -11.71
CA TRP A 115 6.86 12.89 -10.37
C TRP A 115 7.13 14.01 -9.35
N CYS A 116 7.99 14.95 -9.73
CA CYS A 116 8.31 16.17 -8.99
C CYS A 116 8.80 17.25 -9.98
N ASN A 117 8.58 18.53 -9.68
CA ASN A 117 9.18 19.62 -10.46
C ASN A 117 10.72 19.68 -10.33
N ILE A 118 11.29 19.06 -9.29
CA ILE A 118 12.73 18.91 -9.09
C ILE A 118 13.12 17.49 -9.52
N THR A 119 13.87 17.38 -10.61
CA THR A 119 14.23 16.09 -11.23
C THR A 119 15.70 15.72 -11.05
N THR A 120 16.44 16.49 -10.25
CA THR A 120 17.89 16.35 -10.05
C THR A 120 18.27 16.01 -8.62
N VAL A 121 17.29 15.68 -7.78
CA VAL A 121 17.48 15.34 -6.37
C VAL A 121 17.02 13.90 -6.16
N ASN A 122 17.82 13.13 -5.43
CA ASN A 122 17.39 11.90 -4.79
C ASN A 122 17.04 12.25 -3.34
N PHE A 123 15.76 12.41 -3.04
CA PHE A 123 15.30 12.81 -1.70
C PHE A 123 15.68 11.77 -0.64
N THR A 124 15.60 10.49 -0.96
CA THR A 124 15.92 9.39 -0.03
C THR A 124 17.39 9.43 0.39
N GLU A 125 18.30 9.81 -0.51
CA GLU A 125 19.72 10.01 -0.21
C GLU A 125 20.01 11.28 0.60
N THR A 126 19.07 12.23 0.70
CA THR A 126 19.25 13.40 1.56
C THR A 126 19.08 13.09 3.06
N ILE A 127 18.48 11.94 3.39
CA ILE A 127 18.29 11.50 4.77
C ILE A 127 19.61 10.91 5.29
N LYS A 128 20.18 11.55 6.32
CA LYS A 128 21.45 11.13 6.94
C LYS A 128 21.27 10.18 8.12
N ASP A 129 20.10 10.21 8.75
CA ASP A 129 19.78 9.37 9.90
C ASP A 129 19.16 8.06 9.42
N ASP A 130 19.76 6.93 9.81
CA ASP A 130 19.34 5.61 9.34
C ASP A 130 17.94 5.22 9.83
N ILE A 131 17.54 5.69 11.02
CA ILE A 131 16.20 5.43 11.57
C ILE A 131 15.14 6.16 10.72
N GLN A 132 15.38 7.43 10.41
CA GLN A 132 14.52 8.20 9.50
C GLN A 132 14.51 7.59 8.09
N LYS A 133 15.66 7.14 7.60
CA LYS A 133 15.76 6.53 6.27
C LYS A 133 14.96 5.24 6.17
N ALA A 134 14.88 4.46 7.24
CA ALA A 134 14.03 3.27 7.32
C ALA A 134 12.51 3.58 7.32
N THR A 135 12.10 4.84 7.52
CA THR A 135 10.66 5.22 7.47
C THR A 135 10.12 5.35 6.05
N VAL A 136 10.99 5.51 5.05
CA VAL A 136 10.66 5.58 3.63
C VAL A 136 11.04 4.28 2.93
N GLY A 137 10.48 3.99 1.76
CA GLY A 137 10.78 2.75 1.05
C GLY A 137 9.74 2.32 0.03
N ASN A 138 9.73 1.02 -0.27
CA ASN A 138 8.86 0.42 -1.28
C ASN A 138 7.61 -0.24 -0.68
N GLU A 139 7.68 -0.57 0.60
CA GLU A 139 6.76 -1.47 1.28
C GLU A 139 5.38 -0.84 1.51
N VAL A 140 4.40 -1.68 1.80
CA VAL A 140 3.08 -1.23 2.26
C VAL A 140 3.24 -0.45 3.57
N GLY A 141 2.59 0.70 3.65
CA GLY A 141 2.69 1.65 4.76
C GLY A 141 3.70 2.77 4.56
N LYS A 142 4.51 2.72 3.50
CA LYS A 142 5.57 3.71 3.25
C LYS A 142 5.11 4.90 2.43
N GLY A 143 3.99 4.81 1.71
CA GLY A 143 3.59 5.85 0.75
C GLY A 143 3.40 7.22 1.38
N LYS A 144 2.87 7.26 2.61
CA LYS A 144 2.69 8.51 3.36
C LYS A 144 4.02 9.16 3.72
N ALA A 145 4.96 8.39 4.25
CA ALA A 145 6.29 8.88 4.60
C ALA A 145 7.07 9.34 3.36
N ASN A 146 7.03 8.55 2.28
CA ASN A 146 7.63 8.90 0.99
C ASN A 146 7.05 10.21 0.44
N THR A 147 5.72 10.34 0.44
CA THR A 147 5.03 11.55 -0.03
C THR A 147 5.46 12.76 0.80
N ASN A 148 5.50 12.63 2.12
CA ASN A 148 5.98 13.71 3.02
C ASN A 148 7.42 14.10 2.71
N LEU A 149 8.30 13.14 2.43
CA LEU A 149 9.68 13.40 2.02
C LEU A 149 9.73 14.20 0.71
N MET A 150 8.94 13.82 -0.30
CA MET A 150 8.85 14.56 -1.56
C MET A 150 8.39 16.01 -1.35
N LEU A 151 7.41 16.24 -0.46
CA LEU A 151 6.85 17.56 -0.17
C LEU A 151 7.86 18.56 0.45
N ILE A 152 9.00 18.08 0.96
CA ILE A 152 10.09 18.97 1.42
C ILE A 152 10.60 19.84 0.26
N GLY A 153 10.74 19.27 -0.95
CA GLY A 153 11.27 19.99 -2.11
C GLY A 153 10.24 20.23 -3.22
N CYS A 154 9.37 19.26 -3.50
CA CYS A 154 8.43 19.34 -4.62
C CYS A 154 7.38 20.43 -4.37
N LYS A 155 7.27 21.38 -5.29
CA LYS A 155 6.25 22.45 -5.29
C LYS A 155 5.09 22.13 -6.22
N THR A 156 5.34 21.33 -7.25
CA THR A 156 4.31 20.69 -8.08
C THR A 156 4.71 19.24 -8.37
N GLY A 157 3.76 18.44 -8.85
CA GLY A 157 3.98 17.04 -9.23
C GLY A 157 3.03 16.08 -8.52
N ALA A 158 3.29 14.79 -8.71
CA ALA A 158 2.42 13.70 -8.29
C ALA A 158 2.14 13.71 -6.78
N ALA A 159 3.16 13.88 -5.94
CA ALA A 159 3.00 13.94 -4.49
C ALA A 159 2.16 15.15 -4.03
N VAL A 160 2.36 16.32 -4.66
CA VAL A 160 1.61 17.54 -4.34
C VAL A 160 0.14 17.38 -4.71
N LEU A 161 -0.14 16.82 -5.88
CA LEU A 161 -1.51 16.52 -6.31
C LEU A 161 -2.20 15.54 -5.36
N ALA A 162 -1.51 14.46 -5.00
CA ALA A 162 -2.08 13.46 -4.09
C ALA A 162 -2.33 14.03 -2.68
N HIS A 163 -1.39 14.82 -2.16
CA HIS A 163 -1.47 15.41 -0.82
C HIS A 163 -2.53 16.50 -0.68
N THR A 164 -2.77 17.26 -1.75
CA THR A 164 -3.75 18.38 -1.72
C THR A 164 -5.20 17.91 -1.91
N TYR A 165 -5.41 16.67 -2.33
CA TYR A 165 -6.74 16.10 -2.41
C TYR A 165 -7.39 16.02 -1.02
N SER A 166 -8.63 16.51 -0.91
CA SER A 166 -9.37 16.64 0.34
C SER A 166 -10.70 15.90 0.39
N GLY A 167 -10.86 14.88 -0.46
CA GLY A 167 -12.07 14.08 -0.53
C GLY A 167 -12.49 13.47 0.81
N GLY A 168 -13.81 13.39 1.03
CA GLY A 168 -14.38 12.90 2.28
C GLY A 168 -14.05 13.75 3.50
N SER A 169 -13.69 15.03 3.30
CA SER A 169 -13.19 15.92 4.36
C SER A 169 -11.95 15.38 5.09
N LYS A 170 -11.12 14.61 4.38
CA LYS A 170 -9.84 14.05 4.87
C LYS A 170 -8.68 14.83 4.28
N SER A 171 -7.57 14.92 5.00
CA SER A 171 -6.37 15.67 4.59
C SER A 171 -5.09 14.83 4.61
N ASP A 172 -5.23 13.53 4.84
CA ASP A 172 -4.16 12.55 5.00
C ASP A 172 -4.03 11.63 3.77
N TRP A 173 -4.41 12.15 2.59
CA TRP A 173 -4.17 11.52 1.29
C TRP A 173 -2.71 11.65 0.88
N PHE A 174 -2.18 10.64 0.17
CA PHE A 174 -0.79 10.56 -0.25
C PHE A 174 -0.61 9.76 -1.55
N LEU A 175 0.57 9.85 -2.15
CA LEU A 175 0.94 9.08 -3.34
C LEU A 175 1.42 7.68 -2.89
N PRO A 176 0.88 6.57 -3.44
CA PRO A 176 1.18 5.22 -2.97
C PRO A 176 2.66 4.87 -3.13
N SER A 177 3.23 4.10 -2.19
CA SER A 177 4.51 3.41 -2.39
C SER A 177 4.38 2.38 -3.51
N ARG A 178 5.51 1.82 -3.96
CA ARG A 178 5.52 0.81 -5.02
C ARG A 178 4.66 -0.42 -4.67
N ALA A 179 4.75 -0.95 -3.45
CA ALA A 179 3.94 -2.10 -3.04
C ALA A 179 2.45 -1.74 -2.87
N GLU A 180 2.12 -0.54 -2.40
CA GLU A 180 0.73 -0.07 -2.31
C GLU A 180 0.13 0.13 -3.71
N LEU A 181 0.92 0.66 -4.65
CA LEU A 181 0.52 0.81 -6.05
C LEU A 181 0.29 -0.56 -6.70
N ASN A 182 1.10 -1.56 -6.35
CA ASN A 182 0.93 -2.94 -6.81
C ASN A 182 -0.38 -3.57 -6.32
N GLU A 183 -0.74 -3.36 -5.06
CA GLU A 183 -2.04 -3.77 -4.54
C GLU A 183 -3.19 -3.03 -5.24
N MET A 184 -3.04 -1.74 -5.52
CA MET A 184 -4.04 -0.98 -6.28
C MET A 184 -4.17 -1.46 -7.72
N CYS A 185 -3.05 -1.84 -8.37
CA CYS A 185 -3.07 -2.45 -9.70
C CYS A 185 -3.82 -3.78 -9.69
N LYS A 186 -3.55 -4.65 -8.71
CA LYS A 186 -4.26 -5.93 -8.57
C LYS A 186 -5.75 -5.72 -8.39
N TYR A 187 -6.14 -4.79 -7.52
CA TYR A 187 -7.55 -4.42 -7.38
C TYR A 187 -8.14 -3.96 -8.72
N ALA A 188 -7.46 -3.04 -9.42
CA ALA A 188 -7.89 -2.50 -10.70
C ALA A 188 -8.03 -3.60 -11.76
N ARG A 189 -7.15 -4.60 -11.78
CA ARG A 189 -7.20 -5.77 -12.70
C ARG A 189 -8.16 -6.88 -12.26
N SER A 190 -8.92 -6.67 -11.18
CA SER A 190 -9.81 -7.68 -10.60
C SER A 190 -9.07 -8.94 -10.11
N GLN A 191 -7.84 -8.76 -9.63
CA GLN A 191 -7.00 -9.80 -9.02
C GLN A 191 -7.10 -9.75 -7.49
N PRO A 192 -6.75 -10.84 -6.78
CA PRO A 192 -6.68 -10.84 -5.32
C PRO A 192 -5.68 -9.83 -4.77
N THR A 193 -6.08 -9.09 -3.73
CA THR A 193 -5.21 -8.20 -2.95
C THR A 193 -4.86 -8.80 -1.59
N GLY A 194 -3.92 -8.19 -0.87
CA GLY A 194 -3.50 -8.62 0.47
C GLY A 194 -2.10 -9.27 0.53
N ASN A 195 -1.52 -9.63 -0.62
CA ASN A 195 -0.17 -10.21 -0.71
C ASN A 195 0.78 -9.32 -1.54
N PRO A 196 1.50 -8.37 -0.91
CA PRO A 196 2.32 -7.39 -1.63
C PRO A 196 3.55 -7.98 -2.32
N VAL A 197 3.91 -9.23 -2.02
CA VAL A 197 5.01 -9.95 -2.69
C VAL A 197 4.60 -10.41 -4.09
N SER A 198 3.30 -10.68 -4.30
CA SER A 198 2.78 -11.05 -5.62
C SER A 198 2.57 -9.82 -6.49
N ASP A 199 3.20 -9.81 -7.67
CA ASP A 199 3.05 -8.72 -8.63
C ASP A 199 1.67 -8.76 -9.32
N CYS A 200 1.16 -7.57 -9.64
CA CYS A 200 0.06 -7.40 -10.56
C CYS A 200 0.44 -7.95 -11.94
N THR A 201 -0.46 -8.71 -12.55
CA THR A 201 -0.26 -9.30 -13.88
C THR A 201 -1.19 -8.65 -14.92
N PRO A 202 -1.02 -8.90 -16.22
CA PRO A 202 -2.01 -8.51 -17.22
C PRO A 202 -3.25 -9.43 -17.21
N ASP A 203 -3.48 -10.27 -16.19
CA ASP A 203 -4.67 -11.11 -16.10
C ASP A 203 -5.88 -10.34 -15.56
N GLY A 204 -7.08 -10.84 -15.84
CA GLY A 204 -8.34 -10.25 -15.39
C GLY A 204 -8.87 -9.13 -16.29
N VAL A 205 -9.81 -8.35 -15.76
CA VAL A 205 -10.44 -7.23 -16.47
C VAL A 205 -10.13 -5.96 -15.70
N LEU A 206 -9.60 -4.95 -16.41
CA LEU A 206 -9.38 -3.63 -15.86
C LEU A 206 -10.74 -3.00 -15.52
N ARG A 207 -10.97 -2.72 -14.24
CA ARG A 207 -12.17 -2.03 -13.73
C ARG A 207 -12.24 -0.62 -14.33
N GLY A 208 -13.47 -0.14 -14.51
CA GLY A 208 -13.73 1.25 -14.87
C GLY A 208 -13.10 2.23 -13.87
N GLY A 209 -12.86 3.46 -14.32
CA GLY A 209 -12.20 4.50 -13.53
C GLY A 209 -10.67 4.42 -13.49
N PHE A 210 -10.05 3.38 -14.06
CA PHE A 210 -8.59 3.26 -14.21
C PHE A 210 -8.17 3.33 -15.68
N ALA A 211 -7.06 4.03 -15.96
CA ALA A 211 -6.45 4.04 -17.27
C ALA A 211 -5.54 2.82 -17.46
N SER A 212 -5.54 2.23 -18.67
CA SER A 212 -4.59 1.19 -19.07
C SER A 212 -3.20 1.78 -19.39
N LYS A 213 -2.61 2.49 -18.41
CA LYS A 213 -1.38 3.31 -18.55
C LYS A 213 -0.56 3.28 -17.25
N ASN A 214 0.56 4.01 -17.25
CA ASN A 214 1.46 4.10 -16.11
C ASN A 214 0.90 5.04 -15.03
N TYR A 215 1.02 4.60 -13.79
CA TYR A 215 0.73 5.37 -12.58
C TYR A 215 2.01 5.60 -11.77
N TRP A 216 2.16 6.78 -11.18
CA TRP A 216 3.32 7.08 -10.33
C TRP A 216 3.23 6.40 -8.96
N SER A 217 4.38 5.90 -8.48
CA SER A 217 4.60 5.60 -7.07
C SER A 217 5.41 6.72 -6.39
N SER A 218 5.33 6.83 -5.06
CA SER A 218 6.14 7.72 -4.24
C SER A 218 7.50 7.13 -3.87
N SER A 219 7.71 5.84 -4.11
CA SER A 219 9.00 5.18 -3.90
C SER A 219 10.00 5.70 -4.93
N GLU A 220 11.10 6.26 -4.46
CA GLU A 220 12.11 6.89 -5.30
C GLU A 220 13.22 5.89 -5.67
N GLU A 221 13.53 5.77 -6.96
CA GLU A 221 14.59 4.86 -7.45
C GLU A 221 15.96 5.52 -7.53
N ALA A 222 16.05 6.71 -8.13
CA ALA A 222 17.33 7.37 -8.37
C ALA A 222 17.18 8.89 -8.50
N THR A 223 18.30 9.60 -8.67
CA THR A 223 18.34 11.05 -8.80
C THR A 223 17.46 11.59 -9.92
N LYS A 224 17.54 11.01 -11.12
CA LYS A 224 16.86 11.51 -12.33
C LYS A 224 15.67 10.66 -12.77
N THR A 225 15.61 9.43 -12.30
CA THR A 225 14.62 8.45 -12.76
C THR A 225 13.77 7.93 -11.63
N ASN A 226 12.57 7.47 -11.97
CA ASN A 226 11.70 6.76 -11.05
C ASN A 226 10.87 5.65 -11.72
N SER A 227 10.20 4.83 -10.91
CA SER A 227 9.26 3.82 -11.39
C SER A 227 7.81 4.25 -11.33
N GLY A 228 7.06 3.74 -12.30
CA GLY A 228 5.61 3.67 -12.29
C GLY A 228 5.14 2.25 -12.62
N GLN A 229 3.87 1.98 -12.35
CA GLN A 229 3.25 0.69 -12.67
C GLN A 229 2.22 0.86 -13.76
N ASN A 230 2.26 0.00 -14.78
CA ASN A 230 1.28 0.01 -15.85
C ASN A 230 0.05 -0.80 -15.43
N PHE A 231 -1.12 -0.17 -15.37
CA PHE A 231 -2.35 -0.83 -14.95
C PHE A 231 -3.01 -1.66 -16.06
N GLY A 232 -2.60 -1.50 -17.31
CA GLY A 232 -3.00 -2.38 -18.42
C GLY A 232 -2.26 -3.71 -18.40
N GLU A 233 -0.97 -3.64 -18.12
CA GLU A 233 -0.05 -4.77 -18.29
C GLU A 233 0.45 -5.37 -16.97
N GLY A 234 0.18 -4.73 -15.83
CA GLY A 234 0.55 -5.17 -14.49
C GLY A 234 2.00 -4.92 -14.09
N PHE A 235 2.94 -4.91 -15.04
CA PHE A 235 4.36 -4.80 -14.73
C PHE A 235 4.79 -3.41 -14.24
N VAL A 236 5.81 -3.41 -13.38
CA VAL A 236 6.50 -2.20 -12.95
C VAL A 236 7.61 -1.87 -13.95
N LEU A 237 7.68 -0.60 -14.33
CA LEU A 237 8.72 -0.05 -15.18
C LEU A 237 9.54 0.95 -14.39
N GLY A 238 10.84 0.68 -14.27
CA GLY A 238 11.81 1.60 -13.69
C GLY A 238 12.53 2.45 -14.74
N GLY A 239 13.32 3.41 -14.28
CA GLY A 239 14.23 4.17 -15.16
C GLY A 239 13.57 5.29 -15.96
N TYR A 240 12.32 5.68 -15.69
CA TYR A 240 11.69 6.81 -16.37
C TYR A 240 12.13 8.14 -15.80
N SER A 241 12.32 9.14 -16.66
CA SER A 241 12.55 10.51 -16.22
C SER A 241 11.49 10.96 -15.21
N LYS A 242 11.90 11.57 -14.10
CA LYS A 242 10.99 12.21 -13.13
C LYS A 242 10.11 13.30 -13.76
N ALA A 243 10.48 13.81 -14.95
CA ALA A 243 9.66 14.76 -15.72
C ALA A 243 8.55 14.10 -16.56
N ALA A 244 8.54 12.75 -16.70
CA ALA A 244 7.52 12.06 -17.46
C ALA A 244 6.13 12.24 -16.82
N LEU A 245 5.09 12.27 -17.65
CA LEU A 245 3.71 12.48 -17.19
C LEU A 245 2.99 11.15 -17.04
N PHE A 246 2.85 10.66 -15.80
CA PHE A 246 2.05 9.46 -15.48
C PHE A 246 0.83 9.82 -14.64
N TYR A 247 -0.16 8.94 -14.68
CA TYR A 247 -1.43 9.10 -13.95
C TYR A 247 -1.17 9.08 -12.43
N VAL A 248 -1.96 9.87 -11.70
CA VAL A 248 -1.83 10.02 -10.26
C VAL A 248 -3.16 9.65 -9.61
N ARG A 249 -3.14 8.68 -8.69
CA ARG A 249 -4.31 8.37 -7.87
C ARG A 249 -3.92 8.41 -6.39
N PRO A 250 -4.43 9.40 -5.62
CA PRO A 250 -4.20 9.48 -4.19
C PRO A 250 -4.75 8.25 -3.48
N ILE A 251 -4.05 7.81 -2.44
CA ILE A 251 -4.53 6.81 -1.49
C ILE A 251 -4.46 7.33 -0.06
N ARG A 252 -5.16 6.66 0.85
CA ARG A 252 -5.20 6.99 2.27
C ARG A 252 -5.23 5.70 3.09
N ALA A 253 -4.65 5.76 4.29
CA ALA A 253 -4.68 4.67 5.26
C ALA A 253 -5.60 4.99 6.44
N PHE A 254 -6.21 3.96 7.04
CA PHE A 254 -7.02 4.08 8.26
C PHE A 254 -7.17 2.77 9.03
#